data_AF-A0A131Z119-F1
#
_entry.id   AF-A0A131Z119-F1
#
_cell.length_a   1.000
_cell.length_b   1.000
_cell.length_c   1.000
_cell.angle_alpha   90.00
_cell.angle_beta   90.00
_cell.angle_gamma   90.00
#
_symmetry.space_group_name_H-M   'P 1'
#
loop_
_entity.id
_entity.type
_entity.pdbx_description
1 polymer ?
#
loop_
_entity_poly.entity_id
_entity_poly.type
_entity_poly.pdbx_seq_one_letter_code
_entity_poly.pdbx_strand_id
1 'polypeptide(L)'
;MGTSHAAGNGRHHVVDTDSQRVRCKWTPGRVYHWALAFGAFAYALGKFATNEESDFLLDHMQSAFNDSPFGLKQRQDNQNWEWRTTKYVMEAAWKWYLLHPVLARLTAHVAPSLVPVFYSVYSSLFVTFTFGWEVALLFLAQHAAFYVTASFGSTALCYVVATVIHFQKFFIPFEAFAYMYPRYGVMVYRAAYVSFHWNILRGLSFTVDFVQAEHRKNTGDTQRRWPSYWKTLGYMLYLPMLYLGPPQKYNDFITQFGNVQLGLDG
;
A
#
# COMPACT_ATOMS: atom_id res chain seq x y z
N MET A 1 -75.30 -15.02 -16.50
CA MET A 1 -74.77 -14.97 -17.89
C MET A 1 -73.32 -14.51 -17.79
N GLY A 2 -72.36 -15.36 -18.20
CA GLY A 2 -70.93 -14.99 -18.27
C GLY A 2 -70.06 -15.41 -17.09
N THR A 3 -69.56 -16.64 -17.15
CA THR A 3 -68.45 -17.21 -16.38
C THR A 3 -67.10 -16.70 -16.88
N SER A 4 -66.13 -16.44 -15.99
CA SER A 4 -64.71 -16.70 -16.23
C SER A 4 -63.94 -16.71 -14.90
N HIS A 5 -63.47 -17.90 -14.57
CA HIS A 5 -62.57 -18.25 -13.48
C HIS A 5 -61.10 -18.06 -13.90
N ALA A 6 -60.24 -18.04 -12.87
CA ALA A 6 -58.85 -18.52 -12.86
C ALA A 6 -57.79 -17.60 -13.51
N ALA A 7 -56.53 -17.57 -13.07
CA ALA A 7 -55.85 -18.04 -11.87
C ALA A 7 -54.40 -17.53 -11.99
N GLY A 8 -53.71 -17.45 -10.85
CA GLY A 8 -52.33 -17.90 -10.81
C GLY A 8 -51.24 -16.93 -11.26
N ASN A 9 -50.45 -16.57 -10.27
CA ASN A 9 -49.07 -17.03 -10.15
C ASN A 9 -48.05 -15.90 -10.15
N GLY A 10 -47.30 -15.85 -9.05
CA GLY A 10 -46.14 -14.99 -8.90
C GLY A 10 -45.09 -15.32 -9.94
N ARG A 11 -44.38 -14.27 -10.35
CA ARG A 11 -43.04 -14.39 -10.92
C ARG A 11 -42.19 -13.26 -10.38
N HIS A 12 -41.21 -13.68 -9.59
CA HIS A 12 -39.88 -13.10 -9.51
C HIS A 12 -39.33 -12.69 -10.88
N HIS A 13 -38.27 -11.87 -10.82
CA HIS A 13 -37.34 -11.44 -11.88
C HIS A 13 -37.66 -10.06 -12.47
N VAL A 14 -36.74 -9.09 -12.53
CA VAL A 14 -35.30 -9.03 -12.26
C VAL A 14 -35.02 -7.58 -11.82
N VAL A 15 -34.31 -7.41 -10.71
CA VAL A 15 -33.57 -6.18 -10.44
C VAL A 15 -32.47 -6.15 -11.49
N ASP A 16 -32.65 -5.29 -12.49
CA ASP A 16 -31.69 -5.15 -13.58
C ASP A 16 -30.43 -4.49 -13.01
N THR A 17 -29.47 -5.33 -12.65
CA THR A 17 -28.11 -4.98 -12.29
C THR A 17 -27.41 -4.43 -13.52
N ASP A 18 -27.62 -3.14 -13.82
CA ASP A 18 -26.76 -2.42 -14.78
C ASP A 18 -25.43 -2.09 -14.08
N SER A 19 -24.65 -3.14 -13.89
CA SER A 19 -23.23 -3.08 -13.61
C SER A 19 -22.53 -2.64 -14.89
N GLN A 20 -22.71 -1.36 -15.23
CA GLN A 20 -21.96 -0.72 -16.29
C GLN A 20 -20.48 -0.80 -15.94
N ARG A 21 -19.80 -1.74 -16.58
CA ARG A 21 -18.37 -1.63 -16.87
C ARG A 21 -18.18 -0.24 -17.46
N VAL A 22 -17.59 0.67 -16.68
CA VAL A 22 -17.23 2.02 -17.13
C VAL A 22 -16.15 1.85 -18.20
N ARG A 23 -16.59 1.58 -19.43
CA ARG A 23 -15.74 1.59 -20.60
C ARG A 23 -15.37 3.05 -20.78
N CYS A 24 -14.11 3.38 -20.52
CA CYS A 24 -13.59 4.74 -20.64
C CYS A 24 -13.73 5.20 -22.10
N LYS A 25 -14.89 5.77 -22.44
CA LYS A 25 -15.13 6.39 -23.73
C LYS A 25 -14.49 7.78 -23.66
N TRP A 26 -13.51 8.01 -24.53
CA TRP A 26 -12.91 9.31 -24.74
C TRP A 26 -13.93 10.22 -25.43
N THR A 27 -14.72 10.93 -24.64
CA THR A 27 -15.59 12.00 -25.15
C THR A 27 -14.76 13.27 -25.38
N PRO A 28 -15.11 14.12 -26.36
CA PRO A 28 -14.38 15.36 -26.64
C PRO A 28 -14.20 16.23 -25.38
N GLY A 29 -15.24 16.35 -24.54
CA GLY A 29 -15.15 17.09 -23.27
C GLY A 29 -14.13 16.52 -22.28
N ARG A 30 -13.96 15.19 -22.23
CA ARG A 30 -12.94 14.54 -21.38
C ARG A 30 -11.53 14.77 -21.94
N VAL A 31 -11.38 14.79 -23.26
CA VAL A 31 -10.11 15.17 -23.92
C VAL A 31 -9.74 16.62 -23.61
N TYR A 32 -10.68 17.55 -23.73
CA TYR A 32 -10.47 18.96 -23.36
C TYR A 32 -10.11 19.13 -21.87
N HIS A 33 -10.80 18.41 -20.99
CA HIS A 33 -10.50 18.44 -19.55
C HIS A 33 -9.07 17.99 -19.26
N TRP A 34 -8.64 16.85 -19.82
CA TRP A 34 -7.28 16.38 -19.64
C TRP A 34 -6.25 17.30 -20.31
N ALA A 35 -6.53 17.83 -21.51
CA ALA A 35 -5.64 18.77 -22.19
C ALA A 35 -5.45 20.07 -21.39
N LEU A 36 -6.53 20.64 -20.84
CA LEU A 36 -6.47 21.82 -19.97
C LEU A 36 -5.77 21.50 -18.65
N ALA A 37 -6.04 20.35 -18.04
CA ALA A 37 -5.38 19.94 -16.80
C ALA A 37 -3.87 19.74 -17.00
N PHE A 38 -3.46 19.04 -18.05
CA PHE A 38 -2.05 18.87 -18.40
C PHE A 38 -1.40 20.20 -18.79
N GLY A 39 -2.09 21.06 -19.53
CA GLY A 39 -1.61 22.38 -19.91
C GLY A 39 -1.41 23.31 -18.70
N ALA A 40 -2.39 23.36 -17.79
CA ALA A 40 -2.30 24.14 -16.55
C ALA A 40 -1.20 23.61 -15.63
N PHE A 41 -1.06 22.29 -15.53
CA PHE A 41 0.01 21.66 -14.77
C PHE A 41 1.39 21.95 -15.36
N ALA A 42 1.54 21.84 -16.69
CA ALA A 42 2.78 22.17 -17.40
C ALA A 42 3.12 23.66 -17.27
N TYR A 43 2.13 24.54 -17.33
CA TYR A 43 2.30 25.97 -17.10
C TYR A 43 2.75 26.28 -15.67
N ALA A 44 2.12 25.67 -14.66
CA ALA A 44 2.51 25.83 -13.27
C ALA A 44 3.94 25.33 -13.02
N LEU A 45 4.29 24.16 -13.57
CA LEU A 45 5.66 23.62 -13.55
C LEU A 45 6.65 24.56 -14.22
N GLY A 46 6.30 25.08 -15.40
CA GLY A 46 7.15 26.02 -16.14
C GLY A 46 7.36 27.32 -15.37
N LYS A 47 6.30 27.90 -14.80
CA LYS A 47 6.36 29.13 -14.00
C LYS A 47 7.20 28.94 -12.74
N PHE A 48 7.10 27.79 -12.08
CA PHE A 48 7.91 27.44 -10.91
C PHE A 48 9.38 27.20 -11.27
N ALA A 49 9.64 26.62 -12.44
CA ALA A 49 11.00 26.36 -12.93
C ALA A 49 11.74 27.63 -13.40
N THR A 50 11.04 28.73 -13.66
CA THR A 50 11.60 30.01 -14.13
C THR A 50 11.41 31.15 -13.13
N ASN A 51 11.23 30.85 -11.84
CA ASN A 51 11.01 31.87 -10.83
C ASN A 51 12.34 32.46 -10.34
N GLU A 52 12.43 33.77 -10.16
CA GLU A 52 13.66 34.47 -9.73
C GLU A 52 14.14 33.99 -8.34
N GLU A 53 13.23 33.53 -7.47
CA GLU A 53 13.59 32.90 -6.19
C GLU A 53 14.34 31.57 -6.36
N SER A 54 14.08 30.82 -7.44
CA SER A 54 14.82 29.56 -7.69
C SER A 54 16.26 29.83 -8.12
N ASP A 55 16.50 30.93 -8.85
CA ASP A 55 17.83 31.35 -9.25
C ASP A 55 18.62 31.91 -8.04
N PHE A 56 17.94 32.63 -7.14
CA PHE A 56 18.52 33.12 -5.88
C PHE A 56 19.02 31.98 -4.98
N LEU A 57 18.22 30.91 -4.82
CA LEU A 57 18.58 29.73 -4.04
C LEU A 57 19.76 28.96 -4.65
N LEU A 58 19.81 28.87 -5.97
CA LEU A 58 20.92 28.25 -6.69
C LEU A 58 22.25 28.98 -6.49
N ASP A 59 22.21 30.31 -6.44
CA ASP A 59 23.40 31.15 -6.27
C ASP A 59 23.92 31.13 -4.82
N HIS A 60 23.02 31.19 -3.82
CA HIS A 60 23.39 31.27 -2.41
C HIS A 60 23.58 29.91 -1.72
N MET A 61 23.02 28.82 -2.25
CA MET A 61 23.09 27.49 -1.67
C MET A 61 23.66 26.46 -2.65
N GLN A 62 24.76 26.78 -3.34
CA GLN A 62 25.33 25.90 -4.37
C GLN A 62 25.61 24.46 -3.89
N SER A 63 25.98 24.24 -2.63
CA SER A 63 26.20 22.91 -2.05
C SER A 63 24.92 22.09 -1.85
N ALA A 64 23.76 22.75 -1.87
CA ALA A 64 22.43 22.15 -1.76
C ALA A 64 21.91 21.58 -3.10
N PHE A 65 22.60 21.82 -4.22
CA PHE A 65 22.14 21.41 -5.55
C PHE A 65 23.22 20.63 -6.28
N ASN A 66 22.83 19.49 -6.86
CA ASN A 66 23.70 18.67 -7.72
C ASN A 66 23.30 18.82 -9.18
N ASP A 67 24.25 18.57 -10.09
CA ASP A 67 23.92 18.49 -11.52
C ASP A 67 22.91 17.38 -11.78
N SER A 68 21.98 17.64 -12.69
CA SER A 68 20.92 16.70 -13.01
C SER A 68 21.50 15.45 -13.69
N PRO A 69 21.24 14.25 -13.17
CA PRO A 69 21.69 13.00 -13.80
C PRO A 69 20.97 12.71 -15.11
N PHE A 70 19.95 13.49 -15.46
CA PHE A 70 19.21 13.39 -16.71
C PHE A 70 19.73 14.36 -17.79
N GLY A 71 20.85 15.04 -17.55
CA GLY A 71 21.42 16.02 -18.49
C GLY A 71 20.60 17.30 -18.63
N LEU A 72 19.68 17.56 -17.69
CA LEU A 72 18.90 18.79 -17.66
C LEU A 72 19.75 19.95 -17.12
N LYS A 73 19.57 21.15 -17.69
CA LYS A 73 20.25 22.37 -17.22
C LYS A 73 19.86 22.76 -15.79
N GLN A 74 18.67 22.38 -15.36
CA GLN A 74 18.18 22.63 -14.01
C GLN A 74 18.86 21.69 -13.01
N ARG A 75 19.54 22.25 -12.00
CA ARG A 75 20.17 21.46 -10.94
C ARG A 75 19.12 20.88 -9.99
N GLN A 76 19.40 19.68 -9.49
CA GLN A 76 18.51 18.95 -8.61
C GLN A 76 18.83 19.28 -7.14
N ASP A 77 17.81 19.63 -6.36
CA ASP A 77 17.91 19.76 -4.90
C ASP A 77 18.38 18.44 -4.26
N ASN A 78 19.47 18.52 -3.50
CA ASN A 78 20.11 17.41 -2.80
C ASN A 78 19.85 17.41 -1.27
N GLN A 79 19.17 18.44 -0.76
CA GLN A 79 18.81 18.60 0.65
C GLN A 79 17.51 17.89 1.01
N ASN A 80 16.62 17.69 0.03
CA ASN A 80 15.42 16.88 0.24
C ASN A 80 15.78 15.39 0.40
N TRP A 81 15.93 14.97 1.65
CA TRP A 81 16.29 13.60 2.00
C TRP A 81 15.20 12.59 1.60
N GLU A 82 13.93 12.96 1.62
CA GLU A 82 12.81 12.09 1.25
C GLU A 82 12.87 11.74 -0.22
N TRP A 83 13.10 12.76 -1.05
CA TRP A 83 13.23 12.59 -2.50
C TRP A 83 14.45 11.75 -2.87
N ARG A 84 15.59 11.98 -2.21
CA ARG A 84 16.80 11.17 -2.41
C ARG A 84 16.60 9.71 -2.02
N THR A 85 15.93 9.47 -0.90
CA THR A 85 15.63 8.10 -0.44
C THR A 85 14.63 7.43 -1.38
N THR A 86 13.62 8.15 -1.85
CA THR A 86 12.62 7.63 -2.78
C THR A 86 13.24 7.25 -4.11
N LYS A 87 14.06 8.13 -4.67
CA LYS A 87 14.81 7.86 -5.90
C LYS A 87 15.67 6.61 -5.74
N TYR A 88 16.41 6.50 -4.65
CA TYR A 88 17.22 5.31 -4.34
C TYR A 88 16.37 4.03 -4.31
N VAL A 89 15.23 4.04 -3.60
CA VAL A 89 14.36 2.85 -3.53
C VAL A 89 13.83 2.50 -4.92
N MET A 90 13.38 3.47 -5.71
CA MET A 90 12.89 3.20 -7.07
C MET A 90 13.98 2.61 -7.97
N GLU A 91 15.19 3.18 -7.95
CA GLU A 91 16.34 2.69 -8.73
C GLU A 91 16.83 1.31 -8.27
N ALA A 92 16.74 1.00 -6.97
CA ALA A 92 17.12 -0.31 -6.45
C ALA A 92 16.03 -1.38 -6.69
N ALA A 93 14.76 -0.99 -6.64
CA ALA A 93 13.62 -1.90 -6.60
C ALA A 93 12.86 -2.05 -7.93
N TRP A 94 13.16 -1.28 -8.97
CA TRP A 94 12.34 -1.25 -10.20
C TRP A 94 12.08 -2.63 -10.81
N LYS A 95 13.07 -3.54 -10.79
CA LYS A 95 12.92 -4.92 -11.29
C LYS A 95 11.85 -5.68 -10.50
N TRP A 96 11.83 -5.52 -9.18
CA TRP A 96 10.84 -6.13 -8.30
C TRP A 96 9.44 -5.58 -8.58
N TYR A 97 9.31 -4.26 -8.77
CA TYR A 97 8.03 -3.64 -9.11
C TYR A 97 7.49 -4.09 -10.47
N LEU A 98 8.35 -4.34 -11.47
CA LEU A 98 7.93 -4.85 -12.78
C LEU A 98 7.57 -6.33 -12.76
N LEU A 99 8.33 -7.14 -12.02
CA LEU A 99 8.09 -8.59 -11.92
C LEU A 99 6.83 -8.92 -11.12
N HIS A 100 6.56 -8.16 -10.06
CA HIS A 100 5.43 -8.39 -9.17
C HIS A 100 4.07 -8.55 -9.88
N PRO A 101 3.58 -7.62 -10.73
CA PRO A 101 2.28 -7.76 -11.38
C PRO A 101 2.22 -8.92 -12.38
N VAL A 102 3.33 -9.25 -13.05
CA VAL A 102 3.41 -10.38 -13.99
C VAL A 102 3.27 -11.70 -13.23
N LEU A 103 4.07 -11.88 -12.19
CA LEU A 103 4.05 -13.09 -11.37
C LEU A 103 2.74 -13.21 -10.58
N ALA A 104 2.21 -12.10 -10.05
CA ALA A 104 0.93 -12.09 -9.35
C ALA A 104 -0.22 -12.55 -10.26
N ARG A 105 -0.26 -12.07 -11.51
CA ARG A 105 -1.28 -12.51 -12.49
C ARG A 105 -1.10 -13.98 -12.88
N LEU A 106 0.14 -14.42 -13.06
CA LEU A 106 0.43 -15.82 -13.34
C LEU A 106 -0.05 -16.73 -12.19
N THR A 107 0.25 -16.36 -10.94
CA THR A 107 -0.24 -17.08 -9.76
C THR A 107 -1.76 -17.04 -9.68
N ALA A 108 -2.39 -15.90 -9.96
CA ALA A 108 -3.85 -15.80 -9.96
C ALA A 108 -4.50 -16.69 -11.03
N HIS A 109 -3.86 -16.89 -12.19
CA HIS A 109 -4.38 -17.78 -13.23
C HIS A 109 -4.13 -19.27 -12.94
N VAL A 110 -2.94 -19.63 -12.42
CA VAL A 110 -2.58 -21.04 -12.22
C VAL A 110 -3.11 -21.59 -10.90
N ALA A 111 -3.06 -20.79 -9.83
CA ALA A 111 -3.43 -21.20 -8.48
C ALA A 111 -3.96 -20.00 -7.67
N PRO A 112 -5.23 -19.58 -7.89
CA PRO A 112 -5.83 -18.41 -7.23
C PRO A 112 -5.73 -18.45 -5.69
N SER A 113 -5.82 -19.65 -5.09
CA SER A 113 -5.74 -19.85 -3.65
C SER A 113 -4.36 -19.49 -3.04
N LEU A 114 -3.30 -19.50 -3.85
CA LEU A 114 -1.93 -19.20 -3.42
C LEU A 114 -1.55 -17.73 -3.56
N VAL A 115 -2.40 -16.88 -4.14
CA VAL A 115 -2.11 -15.45 -4.35
C VAL A 115 -1.73 -14.72 -3.05
N PRO A 116 -2.40 -14.92 -1.90
CA PRO A 116 -1.98 -14.30 -0.63
C PRO A 116 -0.61 -14.79 -0.13
N VAL A 117 -0.29 -16.06 -0.39
CA VAL A 117 1.02 -16.65 -0.05
C VAL A 117 2.10 -16.04 -0.94
N PHE A 118 1.84 -15.95 -2.25
CA PHE A 118 2.73 -15.30 -3.20
C PHE A 118 3.06 -13.87 -2.77
N TYR A 119 2.05 -13.05 -2.46
CA TYR A 119 2.31 -11.67 -2.02
C TYR A 119 3.14 -11.60 -0.74
N SER A 120 2.87 -12.48 0.22
CA SER A 120 3.62 -12.54 1.47
C SER A 120 5.08 -12.93 1.24
N VAL A 121 5.32 -13.99 0.47
CA VAL A 121 6.67 -14.52 0.17
C VAL A 121 7.44 -13.55 -0.70
N TYR A 122 6.86 -13.08 -1.79
CA TYR A 122 7.51 -12.15 -2.71
C TYR A 122 7.91 -10.85 -2.02
N SER A 123 7.02 -10.29 -1.19
CA SER A 123 7.31 -9.07 -0.45
C SER A 123 8.37 -9.29 0.64
N SER A 124 8.38 -10.46 1.30
CA SER A 124 9.41 -10.80 2.27
C SER A 124 10.79 -10.97 1.62
N LEU A 125 10.85 -11.59 0.44
CA LEU A 125 12.07 -11.70 -0.36
C LEU A 125 12.56 -10.32 -0.77
N PHE A 126 11.67 -9.46 -1.27
CA PHE A 126 12.01 -8.08 -1.60
C PHE A 126 12.65 -7.35 -0.41
N VAL A 127 12.03 -7.40 0.77
CA VAL A 127 12.56 -6.75 1.98
C VAL A 127 13.93 -7.31 2.33
N THR A 128 14.08 -8.63 2.26
CA THR A 128 15.34 -9.32 2.57
C THR A 128 16.46 -8.87 1.64
N PHE A 129 16.20 -8.80 0.33
CA PHE A 129 17.23 -8.44 -0.66
C PHE A 129 17.46 -6.93 -0.80
N THR A 130 16.48 -6.10 -0.45
CA THR A 130 16.58 -4.62 -0.59
C THR A 130 17.05 -3.95 0.70
N PHE A 131 16.60 -4.45 1.86
CA PHE A 131 16.84 -3.84 3.16
C PHE A 131 17.66 -4.71 4.12
N GLY A 132 17.84 -5.99 3.81
CA GLY A 132 18.51 -6.97 4.67
C GLY A 132 17.55 -7.90 5.38
N TRP A 133 18.02 -9.11 5.70
CA TRP A 133 17.22 -10.15 6.36
C TRP A 133 16.82 -9.75 7.80
N GLU A 134 17.62 -8.94 8.49
CA GLU A 134 17.29 -8.43 9.82
C GLU A 134 16.03 -7.55 9.80
N VAL A 135 15.88 -6.73 8.76
CA VAL A 135 14.69 -5.88 8.55
C VAL A 135 13.48 -6.74 8.23
N ALA A 136 13.64 -7.80 7.44
CA ALA A 136 12.57 -8.74 7.15
C ALA A 136 12.06 -9.41 8.43
N LEU A 137 12.96 -9.87 9.30
CA LEU A 137 12.58 -10.45 10.60
C LEU A 137 11.86 -9.44 11.49
N LEU A 138 12.32 -8.19 11.52
CA LEU A 138 11.65 -7.13 12.28
C LEU A 138 10.21 -6.91 11.78
N PHE A 139 9.99 -6.90 10.47
CA PHE A 139 8.65 -6.71 9.90
C PHE A 139 7.73 -7.91 10.16
N LEU A 140 8.28 -9.14 10.10
CA LEU A 140 7.55 -10.34 10.50
C LEU A 140 7.20 -10.32 11.99
N ALA A 141 8.09 -9.82 12.85
CA ALA A 141 7.82 -9.65 14.28
C ALA A 141 6.73 -8.60 14.54
N GLN A 142 6.74 -7.47 13.82
CA GLN A 142 5.65 -6.49 13.90
C GLN A 142 4.31 -7.12 13.49
N HIS A 143 4.29 -7.89 12.39
CA HIS A 143 3.08 -8.59 11.96
C HIS A 143 2.60 -9.59 13.01
N ALA A 144 3.49 -10.40 13.58
CA ALA A 144 3.14 -11.35 14.62
C ALA A 144 2.53 -10.65 15.85
N ALA A 145 3.11 -9.52 16.29
CA ALA A 145 2.58 -8.74 17.41
C ALA A 145 1.15 -8.26 17.13
N PHE A 146 0.90 -7.67 15.96
CA PHE A 146 -0.44 -7.23 15.58
C PHE A 146 -1.42 -8.40 15.37
N TYR A 147 -0.98 -9.50 14.78
CA TYR A 147 -1.79 -10.70 14.57
C TYR A 147 -2.26 -11.31 15.90
N VAL A 148 -1.36 -11.42 16.88
CA VAL A 148 -1.70 -11.85 18.24
C VAL A 148 -2.61 -10.82 18.93
N THR A 149 -2.35 -9.53 18.74
CA THR A 149 -3.19 -8.46 19.32
C THR A 149 -4.63 -8.51 18.82
N ALA A 150 -4.82 -8.82 17.53
CA ALA A 150 -6.15 -8.96 16.94
C ALA A 150 -7.00 -10.07 17.59
N SER A 151 -6.40 -11.17 18.05
CA SER A 151 -7.14 -12.29 18.64
C SER A 151 -7.74 -11.97 20.01
N PHE A 152 -7.18 -10.98 20.72
CA PHE A 152 -7.72 -10.51 22.00
C PHE A 152 -9.01 -9.70 21.86
N GLY A 153 -9.39 -9.25 20.65
CA GLY A 153 -10.68 -8.60 20.43
C GLY A 153 -10.82 -7.21 21.08
N SER A 154 -9.71 -6.57 21.45
CA SER A 154 -9.68 -5.27 22.11
C SER A 154 -9.04 -4.22 21.21
N THR A 155 -9.83 -3.22 20.78
CA THR A 155 -9.32 -2.08 20.01
C THR A 155 -8.32 -1.25 20.81
N ALA A 156 -8.55 -1.10 22.12
CA ALA A 156 -7.62 -0.40 23.01
C ALA A 156 -6.24 -1.09 23.02
N LEU A 157 -6.20 -2.43 23.07
CA LEU A 157 -4.95 -3.18 23.02
C LEU A 157 -4.20 -2.95 21.70
N CYS A 158 -4.92 -2.84 20.58
CA CYS A 158 -4.33 -2.54 19.26
C CYS A 158 -3.58 -1.19 19.28
N TYR A 159 -4.18 -0.15 19.87
CA TYR A 159 -3.53 1.16 20.02
C TYR A 159 -2.35 1.12 20.97
N VAL A 160 -2.47 0.40 22.11
CA VAL A 160 -1.36 0.25 23.07
C VAL A 160 -0.17 -0.43 22.39
N VAL A 161 -0.37 -1.52 21.68
CA VAL A 161 0.71 -2.24 20.99
C VAL A 161 1.35 -1.37 19.89
N ALA A 162 0.55 -0.67 19.08
CA ALA A 162 1.08 0.26 18.09
C ALA A 162 1.93 1.37 18.74
N THR A 163 1.46 1.91 19.87
CA THR A 163 2.16 2.95 20.64
C THR A 163 3.48 2.41 21.20
N VAL A 164 3.47 1.24 21.81
CA VAL A 164 4.69 0.60 22.35
C VAL A 164 5.72 0.35 21.24
N ILE A 165 5.31 -0.20 20.09
CA ILE A 165 6.21 -0.42 18.95
C ILE A 165 6.75 0.90 18.40
N HIS A 166 5.94 1.95 18.36
CA HIS A 166 6.37 3.28 17.89
C HIS A 166 7.39 3.93 18.84
N PHE A 167 7.14 3.87 20.15
CA PHE A 167 7.98 4.48 21.18
C PHE A 167 9.12 3.56 21.65
N GLN A 168 9.27 2.36 21.09
CA GLN A 168 10.30 1.39 21.53
C GLN A 168 11.72 1.96 21.51
N LYS A 169 12.01 2.91 20.61
CA LYS A 169 13.32 3.58 20.51
C LYS A 169 13.72 4.29 21.81
N PHE A 170 12.75 4.77 22.59
CA PHE A 170 13.04 5.48 23.84
C PHE A 170 13.38 4.55 25.01
N PHE A 171 13.08 3.26 24.88
CA PHE A 171 13.26 2.27 25.96
C PHE A 171 14.34 1.23 25.64
N ILE A 172 14.61 0.97 24.36
CA ILE A 172 15.60 -0.02 23.93
C ILE A 172 16.93 0.70 23.69
N PRO A 173 18.03 0.28 24.34
CA PRO A 173 19.37 0.89 24.17
C PRO A 173 20.02 0.57 22.80
N PHE A 174 19.26 0.04 21.85
CA PHE A 174 19.73 -0.37 20.53
C PHE A 174 19.57 0.76 19.52
N GLU A 175 20.71 1.30 19.06
CA GLU A 175 20.73 2.33 18.01
C GLU A 175 20.73 1.71 16.62
N ALA A 176 19.53 1.57 16.03
CA ALA A 176 19.35 0.98 14.71
C ALA A 176 20.14 1.71 13.60
N PHE A 177 20.35 3.03 13.73
CA PHE A 177 21.17 3.79 12.79
C PHE A 177 22.64 3.37 12.85
N ALA A 178 23.20 3.29 14.06
CA ALA A 178 24.60 2.89 14.27
C ALA A 178 24.88 1.47 13.79
N TYR A 179 23.87 0.58 13.85
CA TYR A 179 23.99 -0.79 13.34
C TYR A 179 23.86 -0.87 11.81
N MET A 180 22.82 -0.28 11.22
CA MET A 180 22.53 -0.42 9.79
C MET A 180 23.44 0.43 8.90
N TYR A 181 23.82 1.63 9.34
CA TYR A 181 24.58 2.57 8.51
C TYR A 181 25.91 1.98 8.00
N PRO A 182 26.77 1.38 8.84
CA PRO A 182 28.03 0.80 8.38
C PRO A 182 27.85 -0.42 7.45
N ARG A 183 26.76 -1.16 7.59
CA ARG A 183 26.55 -2.44 6.89
C ARG A 183 25.81 -2.30 5.56
N TYR A 184 24.82 -1.42 5.52
CA TYR A 184 23.89 -1.28 4.39
C TYR A 184 23.84 0.14 3.82
N GLY A 185 24.43 1.12 4.51
CA GLY A 185 24.44 2.52 4.10
C GLY A 185 23.21 3.32 4.55
N VAL A 186 23.34 4.65 4.46
CA VAL A 186 22.32 5.60 4.96
C VAL A 186 20.98 5.49 4.23
N MET A 187 20.99 5.25 2.92
CA MET A 187 19.75 5.24 2.12
C MET A 187 18.90 4.02 2.44
N VAL A 188 19.53 2.85 2.63
CA VAL A 188 18.84 1.62 3.07
C VAL A 188 18.23 1.82 4.45
N TYR A 189 18.98 2.38 5.40
CA TYR A 189 18.46 2.70 6.72
C TYR A 189 17.23 3.62 6.67
N ARG A 190 17.33 4.73 5.92
CA ARG A 190 16.21 5.69 5.79
C ARG A 190 14.98 5.02 5.19
N ALA A 191 15.17 4.19 4.15
CA ALA A 191 14.09 3.46 3.52
C ALA A 191 13.41 2.45 4.46
N ALA A 192 14.21 1.69 5.21
CA ALA A 192 13.73 0.75 6.22
C ALA A 192 13.00 1.47 7.36
N TYR A 193 13.52 2.60 7.83
CA TYR A 193 12.91 3.42 8.88
C TYR A 193 11.52 3.94 8.48
N VAL A 194 11.38 4.48 7.27
CA VAL A 194 10.08 4.93 6.76
C VAL A 194 9.11 3.74 6.62
N SER A 195 9.56 2.63 6.04
CA SER A 195 8.76 1.42 5.86
C SER A 195 8.29 0.82 7.19
N PHE A 196 9.14 0.87 8.23
CA PHE A 196 8.82 0.41 9.59
C PHE A 196 7.62 1.17 10.17
N HIS A 197 7.53 2.48 9.97
CA HIS A 197 6.41 3.29 10.45
C HIS A 197 5.14 3.05 9.66
N TRP A 198 5.25 2.88 8.33
CA TRP A 198 4.12 2.45 7.51
C TRP A 198 3.58 1.08 7.92
N ASN A 199 4.43 0.16 8.35
CA ASN A 199 4.01 -1.14 8.88
C ASN A 199 3.22 -0.99 10.19
N ILE A 200 3.59 -0.09 11.09
CA ILE A 200 2.81 0.16 12.32
C ILE A 200 1.40 0.61 11.95
N LEU A 201 1.27 1.55 11.01
CA LEU A 201 -0.04 2.07 10.58
C LEU A 201 -0.88 0.99 9.88
N ARG A 202 -0.28 0.17 9.02
CA ARG A 202 -0.96 -0.98 8.39
C ARG A 202 -1.39 -2.02 9.42
N GLY A 203 -0.52 -2.38 10.35
CA GLY A 203 -0.83 -3.29 11.46
C GLY A 203 -1.97 -2.78 12.31
N LEU A 204 -1.97 -1.50 12.67
CA LEU A 204 -3.05 -0.87 13.42
C LEU A 204 -4.38 -0.88 12.62
N SER A 205 -4.34 -0.52 11.33
CA SER A 205 -5.54 -0.57 10.47
C SER A 205 -6.12 -1.98 10.39
N PHE A 206 -5.29 -2.99 10.15
CA PHE A 206 -5.73 -4.38 10.10
C PHE A 206 -6.37 -4.81 11.42
N THR A 207 -5.67 -4.60 12.53
CA THR A 207 -6.13 -5.10 13.84
C THR A 207 -7.42 -4.44 14.28
N VAL A 208 -7.55 -3.12 14.11
CA VAL A 208 -8.78 -2.38 14.44
C VAL A 208 -9.94 -2.82 13.54
N ASP A 209 -9.72 -2.90 12.22
CA ASP A 209 -10.77 -3.33 11.27
C ASP A 209 -11.25 -4.75 11.58
N PHE A 210 -10.33 -5.65 11.92
CA PHE A 210 -10.64 -7.02 12.29
C PHE A 210 -11.47 -7.10 13.58
N VAL A 211 -11.02 -6.44 14.64
CA VAL A 211 -11.71 -6.44 15.94
C VAL A 211 -13.11 -5.83 15.80
N GLN A 212 -13.26 -4.73 15.06
CA GLN A 212 -14.56 -4.12 14.81
C GLN A 212 -15.49 -5.01 13.97
N ALA A 213 -14.96 -5.71 12.96
CA ALA A 213 -15.73 -6.63 12.15
C ALA A 213 -16.25 -7.81 12.97
N GLU A 214 -15.43 -8.38 13.87
CA GLU A 214 -15.86 -9.45 14.78
C GLU A 214 -16.91 -8.96 15.79
N HIS A 215 -16.76 -7.76 16.37
CA HIS A 215 -17.79 -7.17 17.24
C HIS A 215 -19.14 -6.96 16.52
N ARG A 216 -19.13 -6.64 15.22
CA ARG A 216 -20.36 -6.47 14.42
C ARG A 216 -21.04 -7.81 14.09
N LYS A 217 -20.29 -8.90 13.96
CA LYS A 217 -20.80 -10.25 13.71
C LYS A 217 -21.29 -10.95 14.98
N ASN A 218 -21.84 -10.22 15.95
CA ASN A 218 -22.38 -10.75 17.21
C ASN A 218 -23.61 -11.68 17.00
N THR A 219 -23.47 -12.74 16.21
CA THR A 219 -24.38 -13.86 16.04
C THR A 219 -24.02 -14.96 17.02
N GLY A 220 -24.10 -14.71 18.33
CA GLY A 220 -24.16 -15.72 19.41
C GLY A 220 -23.09 -16.84 19.47
N ASP A 221 -22.13 -16.87 18.54
CA ASP A 221 -21.18 -17.95 18.36
C ASP A 221 -19.92 -17.59 19.15
N THR A 222 -19.67 -18.34 20.22
CA THR A 222 -18.59 -18.09 21.18
C THR A 222 -17.19 -18.35 20.60
N GLN A 223 -17.10 -18.80 19.36
CA GLN A 223 -15.84 -19.10 18.70
C GLN A 223 -15.30 -17.87 17.94
N ARG A 224 -14.47 -17.07 18.60
CA ARG A 224 -13.69 -16.01 17.94
C ARG A 224 -12.84 -16.64 16.83
N ARG A 225 -13.13 -16.28 15.58
CA ARG A 225 -12.36 -16.78 14.44
C ARG A 225 -11.02 -16.06 14.38
N TRP A 226 -9.94 -16.78 14.08
CA TRP A 226 -8.64 -16.13 13.86
C TRP A 226 -8.58 -15.45 12.50
N PRO A 227 -7.87 -14.32 12.36
CA PRO A 227 -7.64 -13.70 11.07
C PRO A 227 -6.85 -14.63 10.16
N SER A 228 -7.05 -14.55 8.83
CA SER A 228 -6.26 -15.35 7.88
C SER A 228 -4.81 -14.85 7.85
N TYR A 229 -3.88 -15.66 8.33
CA TYR A 229 -2.46 -15.30 8.46
C TYR A 229 -1.87 -14.74 7.15
N TRP A 230 -1.98 -15.49 6.06
CA TRP A 230 -1.40 -15.09 4.76
C TRP A 230 -2.01 -13.82 4.17
N LYS A 231 -3.31 -13.58 4.40
CA LYS A 231 -3.98 -12.36 3.91
C LYS A 231 -3.52 -11.13 4.68
N THR A 232 -3.37 -11.26 5.99
CA THR A 232 -2.91 -10.15 6.85
C THR A 232 -1.42 -9.86 6.66
N LEU A 233 -0.62 -10.91 6.48
CA LEU A 233 0.81 -10.78 6.20
C LEU A 233 1.05 -10.11 4.82
N GLY A 234 0.35 -10.58 3.79
CA GLY A 234 0.41 -9.98 2.46
C GLY A 234 -0.04 -8.52 2.42
N TYR A 235 -1.04 -8.15 3.22
CA TYR A 235 -1.47 -6.76 3.38
C TYR A 235 -0.40 -5.88 4.04
N MET A 236 0.14 -6.36 5.17
CA MET A 236 1.13 -5.59 5.94
C MET A 236 2.44 -5.41 5.18
N LEU A 237 2.85 -6.41 4.40
CA LEU A 237 4.08 -6.36 3.60
C LEU A 237 3.86 -5.93 2.15
N TYR A 238 2.65 -5.50 1.75
CA TYR A 238 2.33 -5.33 0.34
C TYR A 238 3.34 -4.44 -0.40
N LEU A 239 4.08 -5.07 -1.32
CA LEU A 239 5.27 -4.53 -1.97
C LEU A 239 5.07 -3.16 -2.65
N PRO A 240 4.04 -2.94 -3.48
CA PRO A 240 3.83 -1.64 -4.14
C PRO A 240 3.72 -0.48 -3.17
N MET A 241 3.24 -0.73 -1.95
CA MET A 241 2.97 0.29 -0.94
C MET A 241 3.92 0.18 0.27
N LEU A 242 4.95 -0.68 0.19
CA LEU A 242 5.78 -0.95 1.36
C LEU A 242 6.56 0.29 1.82
N TYR A 243 7.16 1.02 0.87
CA TYR A 243 7.94 2.23 1.12
C TYR A 243 7.19 3.53 0.76
N LEU A 244 6.35 3.51 -0.28
CA LEU A 244 5.77 4.70 -0.91
C LEU A 244 4.62 5.38 -0.13
N GLY A 245 4.30 4.95 1.09
CA GLY A 245 3.19 5.54 1.87
C GLY A 245 1.80 5.10 1.40
N PRO A 246 0.69 5.63 1.99
CA PRO A 246 -0.61 4.96 2.02
C PRO A 246 -1.52 5.38 0.84
N PRO A 247 -2.71 4.77 0.57
CA PRO A 247 -3.50 3.86 1.40
C PRO A 247 -4.10 2.63 0.67
N GLN A 248 -4.33 1.58 1.44
CA GLN A 248 -5.51 0.75 1.23
C GLN A 248 -5.97 0.38 2.63
N LYS A 249 -7.22 0.66 2.98
CA LYS A 249 -7.77 0.10 4.22
C LYS A 249 -7.78 -1.41 4.09
N TYR A 250 -7.62 -2.13 5.19
CA TYR A 250 -7.61 -3.59 5.14
C TYR A 250 -8.89 -4.14 4.47
N ASN A 251 -10.04 -3.52 4.74
CA ASN A 251 -11.32 -3.89 4.10
C ASN A 251 -11.33 -3.68 2.58
N ASP A 252 -10.72 -2.60 2.09
CA ASP A 252 -10.60 -2.32 0.65
C ASP A 252 -9.62 -3.30 -0.01
N PHE A 253 -8.60 -3.75 0.72
CA PHE A 253 -7.68 -4.81 0.29
C PHE A 253 -8.42 -6.12 0.14
N ILE A 254 -9.09 -6.59 1.18
CA ILE A 254 -9.78 -7.88 1.14
C ILE A 254 -10.90 -7.93 0.09
N THR A 255 -11.63 -6.84 -0.12
CA THR A 255 -12.71 -6.78 -1.14
C THR A 255 -12.17 -6.88 -2.57
N GLN A 256 -11.04 -6.25 -2.89
CA GLN A 256 -10.39 -6.42 -4.18
C GLN A 256 -9.98 -7.88 -4.43
N PHE A 257 -9.52 -8.59 -3.41
CA PHE A 257 -9.17 -10.01 -3.52
C PHE A 257 -10.39 -10.92 -3.67
N GLY A 258 -11.48 -10.64 -2.93
CA GLY A 258 -12.73 -11.37 -3.06
C GLY A 258 -13.32 -11.28 -4.48
N ASN A 259 -13.27 -10.09 -5.08
CA ASN A 259 -13.78 -9.86 -6.44
C ASN A 259 -12.90 -10.47 -7.54
N VAL A 260 -11.57 -10.52 -7.36
CA VAL A 260 -10.66 -11.20 -8.30
C VAL A 260 -10.89 -12.71 -8.30
N GLN A 261 -11.21 -13.30 -7.15
CA GLN A 261 -11.50 -14.73 -7.06
C GLN A 261 -12.86 -15.08 -7.70
N LEU A 262 -13.89 -14.25 -7.48
CA LEU A 262 -15.22 -14.43 -8.11
C LEU A 262 -15.24 -14.19 -9.63
N GLY A 263 -14.33 -13.37 -10.18
CA GLY A 263 -14.24 -13.11 -11.61
C GLY A 263 -13.49 -14.18 -12.42
N LEU A 264 -12.87 -15.17 -11.76
CA LEU A 264 -12.22 -16.32 -12.40
C LEU A 264 -13.08 -17.60 -12.34
N ASP A 265 -14.15 -17.57 -11.54
CA ASP A 265 -15.12 -18.66 -11.40
C ASP A 265 -16.36 -18.46 -12.32
N GLY A 266 -16.33 -17.48 -13.23
CA GLY A 266 -17.42 -17.11 -14.14
C GLY A 266 -17.06 -17.16 -15.62
#